data_AF-A0A954IRM8-F1
#
_entry.id   AF-A0A954IRM8-F1
#
_cell.length_a   1.000
_cell.length_b   1.000
_cell.length_c   1.000
_cell.angle_alpha   90.00
_cell.angle_beta   90.00
_cell.angle_gamma   90.00
#
_symmetry.space_group_name_H-M   'P 1'
#
loop_
_entity.id
_entity.type
_entity.pdbx_description
1 polymer ?
#
loop_
_entity_poly.entity_id
_entity_poly.type
_entity_poly.pdbx_seq_one_letter_code
_entity_poly.pdbx_strand_id
1 'polypeptide(L)'
;MMKKIRLSFCSPVALSVITVLACVPTEAAELAPAVHQLFKTHCFDCHDAAGNSGGLNLEKLTTPFAPKQDLDLWVKVESAIQKGKMPPEEETPLTKNQINSFQGWFEQQFVRPAGKQHAGPRLPRRLSREELQNTLEDVLHVDIREDVTNSRLHVIPDTVIEKFLSTGVLGKSGFSNDALTLSQESIDIQTYARCFALVLSLLDSHPTARQKLFGKDTLPKTISLDEAKDIITKFGTAAFRRDMTTQEIDTILALYGKSTKSKSAYESLKTSFLAILLSPPFL
;
A
#
# COMPACT_ATOMS: atom_id res chain seq x y z
N MET A 1 -59.67 -40.50 26.52
CA MET A 1 -58.55 -41.42 26.21
C MET A 1 -57.51 -40.66 25.38
N MET A 2 -56.65 -39.88 26.04
CA MET A 2 -55.72 -38.94 25.38
C MET A 2 -54.31 -39.55 25.32
N LYS A 3 -53.83 -39.86 24.11
CA LYS A 3 -52.48 -40.37 23.86
C LYS A 3 -51.46 -39.24 24.07
N LYS A 4 -50.57 -39.41 25.05
CA LYS A 4 -49.42 -38.53 25.30
C LYS A 4 -48.39 -38.70 24.18
N ILE A 5 -48.13 -37.64 23.43
CA ILE A 5 -47.04 -37.55 22.44
C ILE A 5 -45.73 -37.33 23.21
N ARG A 6 -44.75 -38.23 23.06
CA ARG A 6 -43.40 -38.06 23.59
C ARG A 6 -42.57 -37.25 22.58
N LEU A 7 -42.17 -36.04 22.97
CA LEU A 7 -41.15 -35.25 22.27
C LEU A 7 -39.77 -35.82 22.60
N SER A 8 -39.06 -36.27 21.57
CA SER A 8 -37.68 -36.74 21.65
C SER A 8 -36.74 -35.53 21.60
N PHE A 9 -36.01 -35.27 22.68
CA PHE A 9 -34.99 -34.21 22.73
C PHE A 9 -33.76 -34.64 21.91
N CYS A 10 -33.48 -33.90 20.83
CA CYS A 10 -32.25 -34.04 20.06
C CYS A 10 -31.12 -33.31 20.81
N SER A 11 -30.03 -34.02 21.11
CA SER A 11 -28.87 -33.50 21.84
C SER A 11 -28.15 -32.41 21.02
N PRO A 12 -27.66 -31.31 21.63
CA PRO A 12 -26.91 -30.30 20.90
C PRO A 12 -25.49 -30.80 20.62
N VAL A 13 -25.14 -30.92 19.35
CA VAL A 13 -23.75 -31.17 18.92
C VAL A 13 -22.96 -29.89 19.20
N ALA A 14 -22.08 -29.94 20.20
CA ALA A 14 -21.15 -28.86 20.51
C ALA A 14 -20.13 -28.70 19.37
N LEU A 15 -20.25 -27.60 18.61
CA LEU A 15 -19.32 -27.24 17.56
C LEU A 15 -18.07 -26.60 18.21
N SER A 16 -17.07 -27.41 18.52
CA SER A 16 -15.77 -26.93 18.99
C SER A 16 -15.06 -26.15 17.89
N VAL A 17 -15.02 -24.82 18.02
CA VAL A 17 -14.19 -23.94 17.20
C VAL A 17 -12.74 -24.14 17.63
N ILE A 18 -12.02 -25.00 16.90
CA ILE A 18 -10.57 -25.14 17.04
C ILE A 18 -9.95 -23.85 16.48
N THR A 19 -9.61 -22.94 17.38
CA THR A 19 -8.84 -21.74 17.03
C THR A 19 -7.39 -22.21 16.86
N VAL A 20 -6.98 -22.45 15.62
CA VAL A 20 -5.57 -22.72 15.29
C VAL A 20 -4.83 -21.41 15.46
N LEU A 21 -4.26 -21.21 16.66
CA LEU A 21 -3.27 -20.17 16.91
C LEU A 21 -2.01 -20.59 16.15
N ALA A 22 -1.87 -20.11 14.90
CA ALA A 22 -0.65 -20.24 14.16
C ALA A 22 0.42 -19.39 14.87
N CYS A 23 1.18 -20.03 15.75
CA CYS A 23 2.42 -19.49 16.29
C CYS A 23 3.41 -19.45 15.12
N VAL A 24 3.48 -18.29 14.44
CA VAL A 24 4.55 -18.03 13.49
C VAL A 24 5.83 -17.98 14.33
N PRO A 25 6.83 -18.86 14.09
CA PRO A 25 8.07 -18.78 14.82
C PRO A 25 8.73 -17.44 14.46
N THR A 26 8.75 -16.52 15.42
CA THR A 26 9.60 -15.33 15.36
C THR A 26 11.02 -15.84 15.55
N GLU A 27 11.69 -16.17 14.45
CA GLU A 27 13.13 -16.40 14.46
C GLU A 27 13.76 -15.10 14.98
N ALA A 28 14.29 -15.15 16.21
CA ALA A 28 14.96 -14.01 16.81
C ALA A 28 16.12 -13.65 15.90
N ALA A 29 16.07 -12.48 15.27
CA ALA A 29 17.19 -12.02 14.47
C ALA A 29 18.39 -11.91 15.43
N GLU A 30 19.45 -12.68 15.17
CA GLU A 30 20.71 -12.57 15.91
C GLU A 30 21.71 -11.74 15.11
N LEU A 31 22.49 -10.93 15.81
CA LEU A 31 23.56 -10.15 15.18
C LEU A 31 24.63 -11.10 14.63
N ALA A 32 25.13 -10.83 13.43
CA ALA A 32 26.19 -11.65 12.84
C ALA A 32 27.43 -11.67 13.75
N PRO A 33 27.99 -12.86 14.08
CA PRO A 33 29.10 -12.99 15.02
C PRO A 33 30.32 -12.15 14.66
N ALA A 34 30.61 -12.01 13.36
CA ALA A 34 31.71 -11.18 12.86
C ALA A 34 31.54 -9.69 13.19
N VAL A 35 30.30 -9.19 13.15
CA VAL A 35 29.98 -7.79 13.49
C VAL A 35 29.99 -7.57 14.99
N HIS A 36 29.48 -8.54 15.76
CA HIS A 36 29.56 -8.48 17.21
C HIS A 36 31.02 -8.45 17.70
N GLN A 37 31.89 -9.30 17.14
CA GLN A 37 33.31 -9.31 17.47
C GLN A 37 34.01 -8.00 17.09
N LEU A 38 33.65 -7.41 15.93
CA LEU A 38 34.15 -6.10 15.52
C LEU A 38 33.81 -5.03 16.54
N PHE A 39 32.55 -4.97 16.99
CA PHE A 39 32.10 -3.97 17.96
C PHE A 39 32.71 -4.18 19.34
N LYS A 40 32.88 -5.44 19.76
CA LYS A 40 33.57 -5.76 21.01
C LYS A 40 35.03 -5.32 21.03
N THR A 41 35.69 -5.31 19.87
CA THR A 41 37.13 -4.99 19.78
C THR A 41 37.38 -3.48 19.64
N HIS A 42 36.47 -2.74 19.01
CA HIS A 42 36.72 -1.35 18.60
C HIS A 42 35.68 -0.33 19.07
N CYS A 43 34.52 -0.75 19.60
CA CYS A 43 33.40 0.15 19.82
C CYS A 43 32.86 0.12 21.26
N PHE A 44 32.76 -1.04 21.90
CA PHE A 44 32.12 -1.16 23.21
C PHE A 44 32.85 -0.41 24.32
N ASP A 45 34.17 -0.23 24.24
CA ASP A 45 34.92 0.51 25.26
C ASP A 45 34.48 1.98 25.40
N CYS A 46 33.91 2.59 24.35
CA CYS A 46 33.42 3.97 24.36
C CYS A 46 31.89 4.10 24.24
N HIS A 47 31.22 3.10 23.66
CA HIS A 47 29.79 3.11 23.32
C HIS A 47 29.00 2.00 24.04
N ASP A 48 29.38 1.65 25.26
CA ASP A 48 28.60 0.79 26.16
C ASP A 48 27.67 1.62 27.07
N ALA A 49 27.09 0.98 28.09
CA ALA A 49 26.27 1.65 29.08
C ALA A 49 27.01 2.66 29.96
N ALA A 50 28.34 2.54 30.10
CA ALA A 50 29.15 3.38 30.98
C ALA A 50 29.78 4.57 30.24
N GLY A 51 30.35 4.34 29.06
CA GLY A 51 30.98 5.33 28.19
C GLY A 51 29.98 6.19 27.45
N ASN A 52 28.88 5.61 26.93
CA ASN A 52 27.76 6.28 26.23
C ASN A 52 28.18 7.48 25.35
N SER A 53 29.33 7.39 24.68
CA SER A 53 29.91 8.50 23.95
C SER A 53 28.98 8.91 22.80
N GLY A 54 28.74 10.21 22.65
CA GLY A 54 27.79 10.72 21.65
C GLY A 54 26.33 10.28 21.86
N GLY A 55 25.96 9.80 23.05
CA GLY A 55 24.60 9.34 23.38
C GLY A 55 24.21 8.03 22.69
N LEU A 56 25.19 7.22 22.26
CA LEU A 56 24.98 5.94 21.60
C LEU A 56 25.46 4.80 22.50
N ASN A 57 24.54 3.87 22.78
CA ASN A 57 24.82 2.62 23.46
C ASN A 57 24.61 1.44 22.50
N LEU A 58 25.72 0.86 22.04
CA LEU A 58 25.73 -0.25 21.09
C LEU A 58 25.36 -1.59 21.76
N GLU A 59 25.58 -1.77 23.06
CA GLU A 59 25.15 -2.99 23.75
C GLU A 59 23.63 -3.17 23.68
N LYS A 60 22.89 -2.09 23.95
CA LYS A 60 21.42 -2.07 23.82
C LYS A 60 20.95 -2.23 22.38
N LEU A 61 21.73 -1.76 21.41
CA LEU A 61 21.44 -1.88 19.98
C LEU A 61 21.64 -3.32 19.47
N THR A 62 22.53 -4.08 20.10
CA THR A 62 22.88 -5.44 19.70
C THR A 62 22.16 -6.52 20.51
N THR A 63 21.69 -6.20 21.72
CA THR A 63 21.02 -7.16 22.62
C THR A 63 19.84 -6.50 23.36
N PRO A 64 18.57 -6.80 23.00
CA PRO A 64 18.13 -7.66 21.89
C PRO A 64 18.37 -7.01 20.53
N PHE A 65 18.72 -7.79 19.51
CA PHE A 65 18.89 -7.26 18.16
C PHE A 65 17.54 -7.07 17.47
N ALA A 66 17.14 -5.81 17.30
CA ALA A 66 15.87 -5.42 16.67
C ALA A 66 16.10 -4.52 15.44
N PRO A 67 16.62 -5.06 14.32
CA PRO A 67 17.13 -4.25 13.19
C PRO A 67 16.10 -3.28 12.59
N LYS A 68 14.81 -3.63 12.60
CA LYS A 68 13.75 -2.76 12.06
C LYS A 68 13.42 -1.57 12.96
N GLN A 69 13.52 -1.73 14.27
CA GLN A 69 13.13 -0.71 15.25
C GLN A 69 14.24 0.35 15.37
N ASP A 70 15.49 -0.07 15.29
CA ASP A 70 16.65 0.79 15.48
C ASP A 70 17.35 1.20 14.17
N LEU A 71 16.63 1.15 13.04
CA LEU A 71 17.19 1.42 11.70
C LEU A 71 17.93 2.76 11.63
N ASP A 72 17.37 3.82 12.21
CA ASP A 72 17.97 5.15 12.21
C ASP A 72 19.32 5.20 12.94
N LEU A 73 19.49 4.40 14.00
CA LEU A 73 20.76 4.28 14.72
C LEU A 73 21.78 3.48 13.90
N TRP A 74 21.34 2.39 13.28
CA TRP A 74 22.20 1.58 12.40
C TRP A 74 22.71 2.38 11.19
N VAL A 75 21.88 3.23 10.57
CA VAL A 75 22.30 4.14 9.49
C VAL A 75 23.37 5.12 9.96
N LYS A 76 23.27 5.64 11.20
CA LYS A 76 24.31 6.52 11.77
C LYS A 76 25.62 5.77 12.00
N VAL A 77 25.56 4.55 12.52
CA VAL A 77 26.74 3.70 12.75
C VAL A 77 27.44 3.37 11.43
N GLU A 78 26.69 2.97 10.41
CA GLU A 78 27.22 2.71 9.07
C GLU A 78 27.88 3.96 8.49
N SER A 79 27.20 5.12 8.57
CA SER A 79 27.78 6.35 8.04
C SER A 79 29.05 6.76 8.79
N ALA A 80 29.16 6.49 10.09
CA ALA A 80 30.36 6.81 10.87
C ALA A 80 31.55 5.92 10.47
N ILE A 81 31.32 4.62 10.30
CA ILE A 81 32.33 3.64 9.86
C ILE A 81 32.75 3.93 8.41
N GLN A 82 31.78 4.15 7.51
CA GLN A 82 32.04 4.44 6.10
C GLN A 82 32.86 5.71 5.90
N LYS A 83 32.60 6.75 6.69
CA LYS A 83 33.34 8.02 6.65
C LYS A 83 34.67 7.97 7.40
N GLY A 84 35.01 6.84 8.03
CA GLY A 84 36.23 6.69 8.83
C GLY A 84 36.26 7.60 10.06
N LYS A 85 35.11 8.02 10.58
CA LYS A 85 35.01 8.87 11.78
C LYS A 85 35.18 8.09 13.08
N MET A 86 35.00 6.78 13.01
CA MET A 86 35.11 5.86 14.13
C MET A 86 35.98 4.67 13.73
N PRO A 87 36.88 4.19 14.61
CA PRO A 87 37.26 4.74 15.92
C PRO A 87 37.93 6.13 15.84
N PRO A 88 37.98 6.91 16.94
CA PRO A 88 38.66 8.21 16.98
C PRO A 88 40.18 8.06 16.74
N GLU A 89 40.88 9.17 16.47
CA GLU A 89 42.29 9.16 16.07
C GLU A 89 43.23 8.58 17.14
N GLU A 90 42.81 8.61 18.40
CA GLU A 90 43.54 8.08 19.56
C GLU A 90 43.44 6.55 19.67
N GLU A 91 42.56 5.90 18.90
CA GLU A 91 42.29 4.47 18.94
C GLU A 91 42.77 3.73 17.68
N THR A 92 42.83 2.39 17.76
CA THR A 92 43.27 1.57 16.63
C THR A 92 42.28 1.66 15.47
N PRO A 93 42.71 2.13 14.27
CA PRO A 93 41.80 2.32 13.14
C PRO A 93 41.34 0.99 12.55
N LEU A 94 40.14 0.99 11.96
CA LEU A 94 39.62 -0.16 11.24
C LEU A 94 40.39 -0.40 9.94
N THR A 95 40.70 -1.67 9.67
CA THR A 95 41.24 -2.08 8.38
C THR A 95 40.17 -1.99 7.29
N LYS A 96 40.59 -1.80 6.04
CA LYS A 96 39.67 -1.82 4.88
C LYS A 96 38.84 -3.10 4.82
N ASN A 97 39.41 -4.25 5.19
CA ASN A 97 38.70 -5.52 5.21
C ASN A 97 37.59 -5.56 6.26
N GLN A 98 37.82 -4.98 7.44
CA GLN A 98 36.79 -4.88 8.48
C GLN A 98 35.65 -3.94 8.05
N ILE A 99 35.98 -2.80 7.45
CA ILE A 99 34.98 -1.85 6.91
C ILE A 99 34.13 -2.54 5.84
N ASN A 100 34.77 -3.19 4.86
CA ASN A 100 34.06 -3.89 3.79
C ASN A 100 33.20 -5.05 4.32
N SER A 101 33.68 -5.77 5.33
CA SER A 101 32.92 -6.87 5.96
C SER A 101 31.67 -6.33 6.67
N PHE A 102 31.81 -5.22 7.41
CA PHE A 102 30.69 -4.55 8.05
C PHE A 102 29.68 -4.01 7.02
N GLN A 103 30.16 -3.36 5.96
CA GLN A 103 29.30 -2.84 4.89
C GLN A 103 28.54 -3.95 4.16
N GLY A 104 29.22 -5.06 3.85
CA GLY A 104 28.57 -6.22 3.22
C GLY A 104 27.49 -6.83 4.11
N TRP A 105 27.73 -6.91 5.42
CA TRP A 105 26.70 -7.31 6.37
C TRP A 105 25.54 -6.30 6.42
N PHE A 106 25.83 -5.00 6.53
CA PHE A 106 24.82 -3.95 6.59
C PHE A 106 23.94 -3.95 5.32
N GLU A 107 24.55 -4.10 4.15
CA GLU A 107 23.83 -4.23 2.89
C GLU A 107 22.90 -5.45 2.92
N GLN A 108 23.38 -6.61 3.35
CA GLN A 108 22.57 -7.82 3.43
C GLN A 108 21.45 -7.74 4.48
N GLN A 109 21.63 -6.99 5.57
CA GLN A 109 20.61 -6.87 6.62
C GLN A 109 19.57 -5.78 6.35
N PHE A 110 19.99 -4.63 5.82
CA PHE A 110 19.14 -3.43 5.77
C PHE A 110 18.78 -3.00 4.35
N VAL A 111 19.64 -3.23 3.36
CA VAL A 111 19.45 -2.71 1.98
C VAL A 111 18.90 -3.78 1.04
N ARG A 112 19.50 -4.97 1.08
CA ARG A 112 19.19 -6.14 0.24
C ARG A 112 19.01 -7.42 1.07
N PRO A 113 18.02 -7.49 1.98
CA PRO A 113 17.67 -8.75 2.65
C PRO A 113 17.47 -9.89 1.63
N ALA A 114 18.22 -10.98 1.81
CA ALA A 114 18.23 -12.12 0.89
C ALA A 114 18.49 -11.76 -0.59
N GLY A 115 19.29 -10.71 -0.84
CA GLY A 115 19.64 -10.25 -2.19
C GLY A 115 18.54 -9.46 -2.91
N LYS A 116 17.42 -9.17 -2.25
CA LYS A 116 16.31 -8.39 -2.82
C LYS A 116 16.37 -6.96 -2.30
N GLN A 117 16.51 -5.98 -3.19
CA GLN A 117 16.42 -4.56 -2.83
C GLN A 117 15.06 -4.30 -2.17
N HIS A 118 15.07 -3.88 -0.91
CA HIS A 118 13.87 -3.66 -0.12
C HIS A 118 13.79 -2.17 0.24
N ALA A 119 12.84 -1.45 -0.37
CA ALA A 119 12.55 -0.06 -0.04
C ALA A 119 11.75 0.04 1.27
N GLY A 120 12.38 -0.30 2.39
CA GLY A 120 11.80 -0.19 3.73
C GLY A 120 10.43 -0.86 3.93
N PRO A 121 9.78 -0.63 5.08
CA PRO A 121 8.41 -1.08 5.30
C PRO A 121 7.48 -0.45 4.25
N ARG A 122 6.92 -1.28 3.36
CA ARG A 122 5.79 -0.86 2.51
C ARG A 122 4.54 -0.88 3.38
N LEU A 123 4.30 0.20 4.13
CA LEU A 123 2.98 0.41 4.69
C LEU A 123 2.01 0.52 3.51
N PRO A 124 0.87 -0.21 3.51
CA PRO A 124 -0.19 0.07 2.57
C PRO A 124 -0.59 1.53 2.79
N ARG A 125 -0.31 2.36 1.79
CA ARG A 125 -0.66 3.78 1.78
C ARG A 125 -1.64 4.01 0.66
N ARG A 126 -2.58 4.91 0.90
CA ARG A 126 -3.46 5.41 -0.16
C ARG A 126 -2.68 6.29 -1.12
N LEU A 127 -3.30 6.54 -2.27
CA LEU A 127 -2.85 7.58 -3.18
C LEU A 127 -3.11 8.96 -2.57
N SER A 128 -2.17 9.90 -2.73
CA SER A 128 -2.45 11.32 -2.51
C SER A 128 -3.53 11.81 -3.49
N ARG A 129 -4.09 13.01 -3.29
CA ARG A 129 -5.05 13.61 -4.25
C ARG A 129 -4.45 13.71 -5.64
N GLU A 130 -3.21 14.16 -5.73
CA GLU A 130 -2.48 14.34 -6.99
C GLU A 130 -2.21 12.98 -7.63
N GLU A 131 -1.79 11.98 -6.85
CA GLU A 131 -1.58 10.62 -7.34
C GLU A 131 -2.89 9.99 -7.83
N LEU A 132 -3.99 10.16 -7.09
CA LEU A 132 -5.32 9.66 -7.47
C LEU A 132 -5.80 10.34 -8.75
N GLN A 133 -5.63 11.66 -8.85
CA GLN A 133 -5.98 12.42 -10.04
C GLN A 133 -5.23 11.92 -11.27
N ASN A 134 -3.90 11.84 -11.18
CA ASN A 134 -3.07 11.32 -12.27
C ASN A 134 -3.48 9.89 -12.66
N THR A 135 -3.82 9.06 -11.67
CA THR A 135 -4.27 7.68 -11.90
C THR A 135 -5.59 7.63 -12.65
N LEU A 136 -6.56 8.46 -12.26
CA LEU A 136 -7.87 8.49 -12.92
C LEU A 136 -7.78 9.02 -14.35
N GLU A 137 -6.97 10.06 -14.59
CA GLU A 137 -6.72 10.57 -15.95
C GLU A 137 -6.05 9.52 -16.84
N ASP A 138 -5.06 8.79 -16.30
CA ASP A 138 -4.37 7.74 -17.03
C ASP A 138 -5.30 6.58 -17.37
N VAL A 139 -6.05 6.08 -16.39
CA VAL A 139 -6.94 4.92 -16.54
C VAL A 139 -8.18 5.23 -17.37
N LEU A 140 -8.74 6.45 -17.27
CA LEU A 140 -9.96 6.83 -17.98
C LEU A 140 -9.70 7.59 -19.27
N HIS A 141 -8.48 8.08 -19.48
CA HIS A 141 -8.10 8.91 -20.63
C HIS A 141 -8.92 10.21 -20.75
N VAL A 142 -9.34 10.77 -19.63
CA VAL A 142 -10.09 12.02 -19.52
C VAL A 142 -9.25 13.02 -18.75
N ASP A 143 -9.22 14.28 -19.20
CA ASP A 143 -8.62 15.37 -18.43
C ASP A 143 -9.63 15.82 -17.35
N ILE A 144 -9.26 15.68 -16.08
CA ILE A 144 -10.09 16.09 -14.95
C ILE A 144 -9.54 17.33 -14.24
N ARG A 145 -8.56 18.01 -14.85
CA ARG A 145 -7.97 19.30 -14.42
C ARG A 145 -8.77 20.51 -14.91
N GLU A 146 -9.99 20.33 -15.39
CA GLU A 146 -10.81 21.47 -15.81
C GLU A 146 -11.08 22.40 -14.62
N ASP A 147 -10.68 23.67 -14.78
CA ASP A 147 -10.90 24.73 -13.81
C ASP A 147 -12.39 24.81 -13.45
N VAL A 148 -12.74 24.43 -12.23
CA VAL A 148 -14.12 24.53 -11.75
C VAL A 148 -14.39 25.99 -11.42
N THR A 149 -14.69 26.86 -12.40
CA THR A 149 -14.99 28.27 -12.12
C THR A 149 -16.26 28.38 -11.28
N ASN A 150 -16.11 28.43 -9.95
CA ASN A 150 -17.22 28.58 -9.04
C ASN A 150 -17.14 29.96 -8.40
N SER A 151 -17.87 30.91 -8.98
CA SER A 151 -17.86 32.34 -8.64
C SER A 151 -18.39 32.68 -7.22
N ARG A 152 -18.61 31.69 -6.34
CA ARG A 152 -19.23 31.86 -5.01
C ARG A 152 -18.36 31.44 -3.82
N LEU A 153 -17.17 30.85 -4.05
CA LEU A 153 -16.23 30.47 -3.00
C LEU A 153 -14.92 31.24 -3.18
N HIS A 154 -14.33 31.74 -2.09
CA HIS A 154 -13.02 32.42 -2.10
C HIS A 154 -11.83 31.47 -2.36
N VAL A 155 -12.10 30.16 -2.48
CA VAL A 155 -11.14 29.13 -2.90
C VAL A 155 -11.82 28.37 -4.03
N ILE A 156 -11.29 28.52 -5.24
CA ILE A 156 -11.75 27.80 -6.41
C ILE A 156 -10.97 26.48 -6.41
N PRO A 157 -11.62 25.31 -6.25
CA PRO A 157 -10.93 24.04 -6.43
C PRO A 157 -10.53 23.90 -7.90
N ASP A 158 -9.26 23.60 -8.14
CA ASP A 158 -8.71 23.55 -9.51
C ASP A 158 -9.13 22.26 -10.23
N THR A 159 -9.56 21.23 -9.48
CA THR A 159 -9.86 19.90 -10.05
C THR A 159 -11.10 19.25 -9.43
N VAL A 160 -11.69 18.29 -10.16
CA VAL A 160 -12.83 17.51 -9.68
C VAL A 160 -12.50 16.80 -8.36
N ILE A 161 -11.27 16.30 -8.20
CA ILE A 161 -10.83 15.59 -7.00
C ILE A 161 -10.85 16.52 -5.79
N GLU A 162 -10.43 17.77 -5.98
CA GLU A 162 -10.36 18.76 -4.91
C GLU A 162 -11.72 19.14 -4.32
N LYS A 163 -12.78 19.02 -5.13
CA LYS A 163 -14.16 19.27 -4.70
C LYS A 163 -14.66 18.23 -3.69
N PHE A 164 -14.15 16.99 -3.75
CA PHE A 164 -14.63 15.89 -2.91
C PHE A 164 -13.64 15.54 -1.80
N LEU A 165 -12.34 15.58 -2.10
CA LEU A 165 -11.29 15.12 -1.20
C LEU A 165 -10.51 16.32 -0.67
N SER A 166 -10.40 16.43 0.65
CA SER A 166 -9.50 17.40 1.29
C SER A 166 -8.05 16.95 1.16
N THR A 167 -7.10 17.88 1.25
CA THR A 167 -5.64 17.66 1.17
C THR A 167 -5.07 16.66 2.19
N GLY A 168 -5.88 16.16 3.12
CA GLY A 168 -5.45 15.33 4.23
C GLY A 168 -4.62 16.11 5.26
N VAL A 169 -4.12 15.39 6.25
CA VAL A 169 -3.14 15.88 7.21
C VAL A 169 -1.75 15.70 6.61
N LEU A 170 -0.92 16.74 6.64
CA LEU A 170 0.47 16.61 6.21
C LEU A 170 1.24 15.69 7.17
N GLY A 171 2.15 14.87 6.63
CA GLY A 171 3.04 14.06 7.45
C GLY A 171 3.96 14.91 8.34
N LYS A 172 4.68 14.25 9.25
CA LYS A 172 5.73 14.91 10.07
C LYS A 172 6.79 15.59 9.20
N SER A 173 6.97 15.10 7.99
CA SER A 173 7.86 15.64 6.95
C SER A 173 7.33 16.92 6.28
N GLY A 174 6.05 17.27 6.48
CA GLY A 174 5.38 18.39 5.81
C GLY A 174 4.81 18.05 4.43
N PHE A 175 4.97 16.81 3.96
CA PHE A 175 4.45 16.37 2.66
C PHE A 175 3.10 15.62 2.79
N SER A 176 2.26 15.73 1.76
CA SER A 176 0.96 15.05 1.67
C SER A 176 1.05 13.58 1.25
N ASN A 177 2.22 13.12 0.78
CA ASN A 177 2.47 11.75 0.34
C ASN A 177 3.13 10.87 1.42
N ASP A 178 3.08 11.30 2.69
CA ASP A 178 3.65 10.56 3.81
C ASP A 178 2.89 9.25 4.04
N ALA A 179 3.61 8.12 3.91
CA ALA A 179 3.00 6.79 3.98
C ALA A 179 2.35 6.48 5.33
N LEU A 180 2.91 6.99 6.44
CA LEU A 180 2.37 6.71 7.77
C LEU A 180 1.05 7.46 7.95
N THR A 181 1.03 8.76 7.63
CA THR A 181 -0.19 9.56 7.72
C THR A 181 -1.27 9.02 6.78
N LEU A 182 -0.92 8.76 5.52
CA LEU A 182 -1.85 8.21 4.54
C LEU A 182 -2.36 6.82 4.89
N SER A 183 -1.64 6.03 5.69
CA SER A 183 -2.13 4.74 6.18
C SER A 183 -3.14 4.87 7.33
N GLN A 184 -3.10 5.97 8.08
CA GLN A 184 -3.90 6.18 9.30
C GLN A 184 -5.23 6.89 9.07
N GLU A 185 -5.35 7.67 7.99
CA GLU A 185 -6.61 8.35 7.68
C GLU A 185 -7.78 7.35 7.45
N SER A 186 -9.01 7.82 7.56
CA SER A 186 -10.19 6.99 7.23
C SER A 186 -10.65 7.27 5.80
N ILE A 187 -11.20 6.25 5.13
CA ILE A 187 -11.85 6.40 3.82
C ILE A 187 -13.34 6.59 4.04
N ASP A 188 -13.88 7.72 3.59
CA ASP A 188 -15.32 7.84 3.37
C ASP A 188 -15.68 7.29 2.00
N ILE A 189 -16.10 6.03 1.97
CA ILE A 189 -16.45 5.32 0.73
C ILE A 189 -17.57 6.02 -0.05
N GLN A 190 -18.46 6.77 0.61
CA GLN A 190 -19.54 7.50 -0.07
C GLN A 190 -18.99 8.70 -0.83
N THR A 191 -18.03 9.41 -0.26
CA THR A 191 -17.35 10.53 -0.92
C THR A 191 -16.55 10.03 -2.13
N TYR A 192 -15.82 8.93 -1.99
CA TYR A 192 -15.13 8.30 -3.11
C TYR A 192 -16.10 7.84 -4.21
N ALA A 193 -17.20 7.19 -3.85
CA ALA A 193 -18.20 6.74 -4.81
C ALA A 193 -18.81 7.91 -5.61
N ARG A 194 -19.12 9.03 -4.95
CA ARG A 194 -19.63 10.24 -5.62
C ARG A 194 -18.58 10.87 -6.54
N CYS A 195 -17.34 10.96 -6.07
CA CYS A 195 -16.22 11.48 -6.85
C CYS A 195 -16.01 10.65 -8.12
N PHE A 196 -15.87 9.32 -7.98
CA PHE A 196 -15.64 8.43 -9.11
C PHE A 196 -16.84 8.35 -10.05
N ALA A 197 -18.07 8.38 -9.54
CA ALA A 197 -19.25 8.45 -10.39
C ALA A 197 -19.29 9.72 -11.24
N LEU A 198 -18.90 10.88 -10.67
CA LEU A 198 -18.79 12.12 -11.42
C LEU A 198 -17.68 12.04 -12.47
N VAL A 199 -16.51 11.54 -12.10
CA VAL A 199 -15.38 11.38 -13.03
C VAL A 199 -15.75 10.43 -14.18
N LEU A 200 -16.43 9.32 -13.89
CA LEU A 200 -16.94 8.40 -14.92
C LEU A 200 -18.02 9.03 -15.82
N SER A 201 -18.79 9.99 -15.32
CA SER A 201 -19.77 10.71 -16.15
C SER A 201 -19.13 11.61 -17.20
N LEU A 202 -17.88 12.04 -16.99
CA LEU A 202 -17.14 12.82 -17.99
C LEU A 202 -16.89 12.02 -19.28
N LEU A 203 -16.91 10.69 -19.24
CA LEU A 203 -16.83 9.85 -20.45
C LEU A 203 -17.96 10.16 -21.44
N ASP A 204 -19.09 10.72 -20.99
CA ASP A 204 -20.23 11.06 -21.84
C ASP A 204 -19.88 12.17 -22.85
N SER A 205 -18.98 13.08 -22.48
CA SER A 205 -18.49 14.17 -23.35
C SER A 205 -17.15 13.86 -24.05
N HIS A 206 -16.53 12.71 -23.78
CA HIS A 206 -15.18 12.38 -24.26
C HIS A 206 -15.15 11.16 -25.21
N PRO A 207 -15.51 11.31 -26.50
CA PRO A 207 -15.54 10.20 -27.45
C PRO A 207 -14.15 9.56 -27.67
N THR A 208 -13.07 10.34 -27.58
CA THR A 208 -11.69 9.85 -27.68
C THR A 208 -11.31 8.93 -26.53
N ALA A 209 -11.76 9.24 -25.31
CA ALA A 209 -11.59 8.38 -24.13
C ALA A 209 -12.36 7.06 -24.31
N ARG A 210 -13.61 7.14 -24.77
CA ARG A 210 -14.44 5.96 -25.08
C ARG A 210 -13.81 5.07 -26.15
N GLN A 211 -13.24 5.67 -27.20
CA GLN A 211 -12.52 4.93 -28.24
C GLN A 211 -11.33 4.16 -27.67
N LYS A 212 -10.56 4.74 -26.74
CA LYS A 212 -9.43 4.05 -26.09
C LYS A 212 -9.89 2.95 -25.13
N LEU A 213 -10.94 3.21 -24.33
CA LEU A 213 -11.45 2.28 -23.32
C LEU A 213 -12.20 1.08 -23.92
N PHE A 214 -13.06 1.34 -24.90
CA PHE A 214 -13.99 0.36 -25.45
C PHE A 214 -13.59 -0.11 -26.86
N GLY A 215 -12.60 0.52 -27.49
CA GLY A 215 -12.28 0.31 -28.91
C GLY A 215 -13.29 0.97 -29.86
N LYS A 216 -14.31 1.67 -29.34
CA LYS A 216 -15.40 2.31 -30.08
C LYS A 216 -15.81 3.61 -29.37
N ASP A 217 -16.09 4.66 -30.14
CA ASP A 217 -16.58 5.93 -29.62
C ASP A 217 -18.01 5.84 -29.05
N THR A 218 -18.79 4.87 -29.53
CA THR A 218 -20.17 4.63 -29.17
C THR A 218 -20.40 3.13 -29.08
N LEU A 219 -20.96 2.69 -27.95
CA LEU A 219 -21.32 1.30 -27.73
C LEU A 219 -22.79 1.06 -28.14
N PRO A 220 -23.12 -0.12 -28.72
CA PRO A 220 -24.50 -0.52 -28.91
C PRO A 220 -25.22 -0.63 -27.55
N LYS A 221 -26.56 -0.69 -27.57
CA LYS A 221 -27.36 -0.89 -26.35
C LYS A 221 -26.97 -2.16 -25.57
N THR A 222 -26.47 -3.18 -26.27
CA THR A 222 -26.05 -4.47 -25.74
C THR A 222 -24.76 -4.93 -26.43
N ILE A 223 -23.87 -5.56 -25.69
CA ILE A 223 -22.64 -6.22 -26.20
C ILE A 223 -22.58 -7.65 -25.68
N SER A 224 -21.75 -8.50 -26.29
CA SER A 224 -21.56 -9.88 -25.81
C SER A 224 -20.87 -9.90 -24.43
N LEU A 225 -21.06 -10.99 -23.68
CA LEU A 225 -20.37 -11.16 -22.40
C LEU A 225 -18.85 -11.25 -22.55
N ASP A 226 -18.38 -11.83 -23.66
CA ASP A 226 -16.95 -11.92 -23.96
C ASP A 226 -16.35 -10.54 -24.26
N GLU A 227 -17.04 -9.69 -25.04
CA GLU A 227 -16.62 -8.31 -25.30
C GLU A 227 -16.61 -7.48 -24.00
N ALA A 228 -17.63 -7.65 -23.14
CA ALA A 228 -17.68 -7.01 -21.83
C ALA A 228 -16.52 -7.48 -20.92
N LYS A 229 -16.22 -8.78 -20.92
CA LYS A 229 -15.10 -9.37 -20.17
C LYS A 229 -13.78 -8.76 -20.60
N ASP A 230 -13.51 -8.68 -21.89
CA ASP A 230 -12.26 -8.10 -22.40
C ASP A 230 -12.09 -6.63 -21.99
N ILE A 231 -13.16 -5.83 -22.08
CA ILE A 231 -13.15 -4.42 -21.66
C ILE A 231 -12.90 -4.31 -20.15
N ILE A 232 -13.64 -5.08 -19.35
CA ILE A 232 -13.53 -5.07 -17.88
C ILE A 232 -12.13 -5.52 -17.44
N THR A 233 -11.58 -6.58 -18.04
CA THR A 233 -10.26 -7.08 -17.71
C THR A 233 -9.16 -6.08 -18.08
N LYS A 234 -9.23 -5.44 -19.25
CA LYS A 234 -8.28 -4.39 -19.63
C LYS A 234 -8.32 -3.21 -18.67
N PHE A 235 -9.52 -2.70 -18.38
CA PHE A 235 -9.71 -1.59 -17.46
C PHE A 235 -9.22 -1.94 -16.04
N GLY A 236 -9.62 -3.08 -15.50
CA GLY A 236 -9.22 -3.47 -14.15
C GLY A 236 -7.73 -3.81 -14.03
N THR A 237 -7.11 -4.31 -15.09
CA THR A 237 -5.64 -4.52 -15.12
C THR A 237 -4.88 -3.19 -15.04
N ALA A 238 -5.35 -2.17 -15.78
CA ALA A 238 -4.81 -0.82 -15.69
C ALA A 238 -5.05 -0.20 -14.30
N ALA A 239 -6.27 -0.33 -13.76
CA ALA A 239 -6.63 0.21 -12.46
C ALA A 239 -5.84 -0.44 -11.30
N PHE A 240 -5.71 -1.76 -11.28
CA PHE A 240 -4.99 -2.49 -10.22
C PHE A 240 -3.49 -2.53 -10.42
N ARG A 241 -3.00 -2.11 -11.61
CA ARG A 241 -1.58 -2.14 -12.00
C ARG A 241 -0.98 -3.56 -11.89
N ARG A 242 -1.83 -4.56 -12.09
CA ARG A 242 -1.52 -5.99 -12.14
C ARG A 242 -2.65 -6.70 -12.86
N ASP A 243 -2.38 -7.93 -13.29
CA ASP A 243 -3.43 -8.77 -13.84
C ASP A 243 -4.54 -9.01 -12.81
N MET A 244 -5.78 -8.95 -13.28
CA MET A 244 -6.93 -9.34 -12.48
C MET A 244 -6.95 -10.86 -12.31
N THR A 245 -7.27 -11.31 -11.10
CA THR A 245 -7.52 -12.73 -10.84
C THR A 245 -8.84 -13.17 -11.48
N THR A 246 -8.98 -14.46 -11.78
CA THR A 246 -10.23 -15.01 -12.32
C THR A 246 -11.43 -14.69 -11.42
N GLN A 247 -11.26 -14.76 -10.10
CA GLN A 247 -12.31 -14.45 -9.12
C GLN A 247 -12.75 -12.98 -9.18
N GLU A 248 -11.80 -12.04 -9.34
CA GLU A 248 -12.11 -10.61 -9.49
C GLU A 248 -12.90 -10.37 -10.78
N ILE A 249 -12.45 -10.97 -11.89
CA ILE A 249 -13.12 -10.85 -13.20
C ILE A 249 -14.56 -11.38 -13.10
N ASP A 250 -14.75 -12.57 -12.55
CA ASP A 250 -16.07 -13.20 -12.42
C ASP A 250 -17.01 -12.38 -11.54
N THR A 251 -16.49 -11.78 -10.46
CA THR A 251 -17.28 -10.93 -9.56
C THR A 251 -17.77 -9.67 -10.27
N ILE A 252 -16.90 -8.99 -11.02
CA ILE A 252 -17.26 -7.78 -11.75
C ILE A 252 -18.17 -8.10 -12.96
N LEU A 253 -17.97 -9.23 -13.62
CA LEU A 253 -18.85 -9.72 -14.69
C LEU A 253 -20.24 -10.07 -14.18
N ALA A 254 -20.35 -10.69 -13.00
CA ALA A 254 -21.64 -10.95 -12.38
C ALA A 254 -22.38 -9.65 -12.05
N LEU A 255 -21.66 -8.59 -11.64
CA LEU A 255 -22.24 -7.25 -11.46
C LEU A 255 -22.70 -6.64 -12.78
N TYR A 256 -21.87 -6.73 -13.83
CA TYR A 256 -22.22 -6.28 -15.17
C TYR A 256 -23.52 -6.95 -15.66
N GLY A 257 -23.60 -8.28 -15.59
CA GLY A 257 -24.78 -9.05 -16.01
C GLY A 257 -26.04 -8.77 -15.19
N LYS A 258 -25.92 -8.31 -13.94
CA LYS A 258 -27.06 -7.80 -13.16
C LYS A 258 -27.50 -6.42 -13.65
N SER A 259 -26.55 -5.53 -13.94
CA SER A 259 -26.81 -4.16 -14.39
C SER A 259 -27.46 -4.10 -15.79
N THR A 260 -27.07 -4.99 -16.70
CA THR A 260 -27.62 -5.03 -18.07
C THR A 260 -29.11 -5.37 -18.14
N LYS A 261 -29.70 -5.89 -17.05
CA LYS A 261 -31.15 -6.11 -16.95
C LYS A 261 -31.97 -4.82 -16.96
N SER A 262 -31.37 -3.70 -16.53
CA SER A 262 -32.06 -2.41 -16.41
C SER A 262 -31.36 -1.25 -17.12
N LYS A 263 -30.09 -1.42 -17.51
CA LYS A 263 -29.28 -0.37 -18.14
C LYS A 263 -28.69 -0.82 -19.47
N SER A 264 -28.24 0.14 -20.28
CA SER A 264 -27.45 -0.15 -21.50
C SER A 264 -26.11 -0.80 -21.15
N ALA A 265 -25.46 -1.40 -22.15
CA ALA A 265 -24.09 -1.91 -22.01
C ALA A 265 -23.13 -0.84 -21.48
N TYR A 266 -23.20 0.38 -22.04
CA TYR A 266 -22.37 1.50 -21.63
C TYR A 266 -22.55 1.88 -20.15
N GLU A 267 -23.80 2.04 -19.70
CA GLU A 267 -24.09 2.36 -18.29
C GLU A 267 -23.75 1.21 -17.34
N SER A 268 -23.84 -0.02 -17.82
CA SER A 268 -23.45 -1.20 -17.06
C SER A 268 -21.93 -1.33 -16.93
N LEU A 269 -21.16 -0.97 -17.97
CA LEU A 269 -19.71 -0.86 -17.90
C LEU A 269 -19.28 0.25 -16.94
N LYS A 270 -19.90 1.44 -16.97
CA LYS A 270 -19.64 2.49 -15.96
C LYS A 270 -19.90 2.00 -14.54
N THR A 271 -20.96 1.20 -14.34
CA THR A 271 -21.25 0.58 -13.04
C THR A 271 -20.16 -0.42 -12.62
N SER A 272 -19.66 -1.23 -13.54
CA SER A 272 -18.54 -2.16 -13.30
C SER A 272 -17.22 -1.43 -13.01
N PHE A 273 -16.93 -0.35 -13.75
CA PHE A 273 -15.74 0.48 -13.52
C PHE A 273 -15.80 1.16 -12.16
N LEU A 274 -16.96 1.68 -11.75
CA LEU A 274 -17.15 2.22 -10.41
C LEU A 274 -16.85 1.18 -9.32
N ALA A 275 -17.30 -0.07 -9.50
CA ALA A 275 -17.01 -1.14 -8.56
C ALA A 275 -15.51 -1.50 -8.50
N ILE A 276 -14.80 -1.45 -9.63
CA ILE A 276 -13.34 -1.63 -9.69
C ILE A 276 -12.63 -0.51 -8.94
N LEU A 277 -12.99 0.74 -9.19
CA LEU A 277 -12.38 1.91 -8.54
C LEU A 277 -12.68 1.96 -7.03
N LEU A 278 -13.78 1.38 -6.56
CA LEU A 278 -14.10 1.30 -5.12
C LEU A 278 -13.55 0.06 -4.43
N SER A 279 -12.81 -0.79 -5.13
CA SER A 279 -12.27 -2.03 -4.56
C SER A 279 -10.95 -1.79 -3.81
N PRO A 280 -10.65 -2.60 -2.76
CA PRO A 280 -9.41 -2.46 -2.00
C PRO A 280 -8.11 -2.54 -2.82
N PRO A 281 -8.01 -3.29 -3.94
CA PRO A 281 -6.81 -3.25 -4.77
C PRO A 281 -6.54 -1.90 -5.45
N PHE A 282 -7.55 -1.03 -5.57
CA PHE A 282 -7.40 0.31 -6.16
C PHE A 282 -7.20 1.41 -5.10
N LEU A 283 -7.93 1.34 -3.98
CA LEU A 283 -7.91 2.32 -2.88
C LEU A 283 -6.72 2.14 -1.95
#